data_AF-A0A4Q3AA56-F1
#
_entry.id   AF-A0A4Q3AA56-F1
#
_cell.length_a   1.000
_cell.length_b   1.000
_cell.length_c   1.000
_cell.angle_alpha   90.00
_cell.angle_beta   90.00
_cell.angle_gamma   90.00
#
_symmetry.space_group_name_H-M   'P 1'
#
loop_
_entity.id
_entity.type
_entity.pdbx_description
1 polymer ?
#
loop_
_entity_poly.entity_id
_entity_poly.type
_entity_poly.pdbx_seq_one_letter_code
_entity_poly.pdbx_strand_id
1 'polypeptide(L)'
;MSGSFLPKPFSHAYEIDPKFSKSAVYFSCEFAIDQIFKIYSGGLGFLAGSHMRSAAALRQNLCGIGMLWTYGYYDQARGEEREMAVQFRKKQYAFLQDTGIKFQVPVHGHPVWVKAMFLPGDIFGTVPMFFLTTDLEENDHLSRAITHRLYDNDPLRRIAQYIILGAGGARLLEELGVDPEVWHLNEAHGLSAAFRVFERTGSVDEVKKRFVFTTHTPEEAGNEKHDFKLLHDFTFFGNTPMDTVRGITGIDGEVFNHSLAALRLSHLSNAVSKLHGDVSRKMWEHYPNICPITHVTNAQNARFWKDKGIEGSRLEGDIETLKTRKRELKAQLFQTVANQTGKLFNPDALTIVWARRFAGYKRPDLITRDIRLFRSLVNNNERPVQIIWAGKPYP
;
A
#
# COMPACT_ATOMS: atom_id res chain seq x y z
N MET A 1 10.79 22.90 -20.04
CA MET A 1 9.69 22.29 -19.26
C MET A 1 9.83 20.79 -19.37
N SER A 2 9.87 20.05 -18.27
CA SER A 2 9.90 18.58 -18.32
C SER A 2 8.50 18.08 -18.68
N GLY A 3 8.41 17.29 -19.75
CA GLY A 3 7.16 16.61 -20.12
C GLY A 3 6.89 15.43 -19.20
N SER A 4 5.63 14.98 -19.18
CA SER A 4 5.26 13.66 -18.64
C SER A 4 6.12 12.58 -19.31
N PHE A 5 6.70 11.66 -18.53
CA PHE A 5 7.39 10.49 -19.10
C PHE A 5 6.41 9.46 -19.67
N LEU A 6 5.13 9.51 -19.26
CA LEU A 6 4.07 8.64 -19.77
C LEU A 6 3.52 9.12 -21.12
N PRO A 7 3.12 8.20 -22.01
CA PRO A 7 2.54 8.53 -23.31
C PRO A 7 1.14 9.16 -23.17
N LYS A 8 0.67 9.82 -24.25
CA LYS A 8 -0.45 10.77 -24.22
C LYS A 8 -1.86 10.27 -23.83
N PRO A 9 -2.26 8.98 -23.87
CA PRO A 9 -3.53 8.62 -23.20
C PRO A 9 -3.36 8.52 -21.67
N PHE A 10 -2.14 8.39 -21.16
CA PHE A 10 -1.86 8.14 -19.74
C PHE A 10 -1.02 9.23 -19.08
N SER A 11 -0.80 10.35 -19.77
CA SER A 11 0.04 11.44 -19.28
C SER A 11 -0.54 12.11 -18.03
N HIS A 12 0.33 12.76 -17.27
CA HIS A 12 -0.07 13.55 -16.11
C HIS A 12 -1.07 14.65 -16.51
N ALA A 13 -2.12 14.84 -15.70
CA ALA A 13 -3.15 15.86 -15.90
C ALA A 13 -2.68 17.30 -15.58
N TYR A 14 -1.37 17.47 -15.38
CA TYR A 14 -0.70 18.72 -15.05
C TYR A 14 0.66 18.73 -15.72
N GLU A 15 1.21 19.92 -16.00
CA GLU A 15 2.61 20.00 -16.42
C GLU A 15 3.50 19.72 -15.21
N ILE A 16 4.64 19.07 -15.43
CA ILE A 16 5.54 18.68 -14.36
C ILE A 16 6.25 19.92 -13.78
N ASP A 17 6.31 20.03 -12.46
CA ASP A 17 7.14 21.04 -11.80
C ASP A 17 8.63 20.69 -12.03
N PRO A 18 9.45 21.62 -12.54
CA PRO A 18 10.87 21.37 -12.83
C PRO A 18 11.68 20.82 -11.65
N LYS A 19 11.27 21.07 -10.40
CA LYS A 19 11.92 20.49 -9.20
C LYS A 19 11.76 18.97 -9.11
N PHE A 20 10.76 18.42 -9.79
CA PHE A 20 10.38 17.01 -9.78
C PHE A 20 10.39 16.42 -11.20
N SER A 21 11.35 16.86 -12.04
CA SER A 21 11.44 16.45 -13.45
C SER A 21 11.83 14.98 -13.64
N LYS A 22 12.59 14.40 -12.69
CA LYS A 22 13.03 13.00 -12.75
C LYS A 22 11.83 12.07 -12.79
N SER A 23 11.82 11.18 -13.76
CA SER A 23 10.74 10.20 -13.91
C SER A 23 10.83 9.13 -12.83
N ALA A 24 9.70 8.84 -12.19
CA ALA A 24 9.63 7.84 -11.12
C ALA A 24 8.38 6.97 -11.24
N VAL A 25 8.50 5.73 -10.77
CA VAL A 25 7.38 4.80 -10.61
C VAL A 25 7.35 4.26 -9.18
N TYR A 26 6.16 4.18 -8.59
CA TYR A 26 5.93 3.72 -7.22
C TYR A 26 5.11 2.44 -7.19
N PHE A 27 5.71 1.35 -6.71
CA PHE A 27 5.10 0.04 -6.62
C PHE A 27 4.52 -0.20 -5.22
N SER A 28 3.27 -0.63 -5.13
CA SER A 28 2.69 -1.10 -3.87
C SER A 28 1.56 -2.11 -4.04
N CYS A 29 1.45 -3.06 -3.12
CA CYS A 29 0.30 -3.97 -3.06
C CYS A 29 -1.00 -3.25 -2.67
N GLU A 30 -0.94 -2.12 -1.97
CA GLU A 30 -2.13 -1.41 -1.50
C GLU A 30 -2.07 0.10 -1.64
N PHE A 31 -3.20 0.71 -1.96
CA PHE A 31 -3.37 2.16 -2.02
C PHE A 31 -4.73 2.58 -1.45
N ALA A 32 -4.73 3.26 -0.30
CA ALA A 32 -5.95 3.84 0.27
C ALA A 32 -6.17 5.25 -0.30
N ILE A 33 -6.60 5.29 -1.56
CA ILE A 33 -6.82 6.55 -2.31
C ILE A 33 -8.13 7.19 -1.89
N ASP A 34 -9.20 6.40 -1.92
CA ASP A 34 -10.55 6.82 -1.61
C ASP A 34 -11.30 5.68 -0.90
N GLN A 35 -12.32 6.00 -0.12
CA GLN A 35 -13.13 4.99 0.54
C GLN A 35 -13.83 4.06 -0.45
N ILE A 36 -14.17 4.49 -1.66
CA ILE A 36 -14.86 3.63 -2.63
C ILE A 36 -13.92 2.64 -3.32
N PHE A 37 -12.62 2.94 -3.38
CA PHE A 37 -11.63 2.10 -4.07
C PHE A 37 -10.97 1.11 -3.11
N LYS A 38 -11.56 -0.07 -2.94
CA LYS A 38 -11.23 -1.06 -1.89
C LYS A 38 -9.99 -1.92 -2.20
N ILE A 39 -8.87 -1.28 -2.57
CA ILE A 39 -7.59 -1.93 -2.87
C ILE A 39 -6.55 -1.75 -1.74
N TYR A 40 -7.01 -1.73 -0.49
CA TYR A 40 -6.17 -1.50 0.68
C TYR A 40 -6.71 -2.18 1.95
N SER A 41 -5.83 -2.38 2.93
CA SER A 41 -6.12 -2.97 4.23
C SER A 41 -5.60 -2.11 5.39
N GLY A 42 -4.40 -1.53 5.27
CA GLY A 42 -3.68 -0.99 6.43
C GLY A 42 -2.95 0.32 6.20
N GLY A 43 -2.04 0.61 7.14
CA GLY A 43 -1.26 1.85 7.17
C GLY A 43 -0.33 2.02 5.97
N LEU A 44 0.16 0.92 5.39
CA LEU A 44 0.98 0.93 4.18
C LEU A 44 0.20 1.56 3.01
N GLY A 45 -1.07 1.20 2.86
CA GLY A 45 -1.99 1.73 1.86
C GLY A 45 -2.41 3.17 2.14
N PHE A 46 -2.66 3.53 3.41
CA PHE A 46 -2.92 4.93 3.79
C PHE A 46 -1.73 5.84 3.50
N LEU A 47 -0.50 5.37 3.72
CA LEU A 47 0.69 6.09 3.28
C LEU A 47 0.71 6.21 1.75
N ALA A 48 0.63 5.09 1.03
CA ALA A 48 0.75 5.05 -0.42
C ALA A 48 -0.31 5.94 -1.11
N GLY A 49 -1.57 5.87 -0.67
CA GLY A 49 -2.65 6.71 -1.20
C GLY A 49 -2.41 8.21 -0.94
N SER A 50 -2.02 8.58 0.28
CA SER A 50 -1.63 9.96 0.60
C SER A 50 -0.40 10.42 -0.18
N HIS A 51 0.55 9.52 -0.46
CA HIS A 51 1.73 9.81 -1.24
C HIS A 51 1.36 10.14 -2.70
N MET A 52 0.52 9.32 -3.35
CA MET A 52 0.05 9.58 -4.72
C MET A 52 -0.72 10.91 -4.83
N ARG A 53 -1.55 11.24 -3.84
CA ARG A 53 -2.26 12.54 -3.77
C ARG A 53 -1.29 13.71 -3.58
N SER A 54 -0.25 13.52 -2.78
CA SER A 54 0.73 14.58 -2.49
C SER A 54 1.68 14.83 -3.67
N ALA A 55 2.10 13.77 -4.35
CA ALA A 55 2.89 13.87 -5.58
C ALA A 55 2.12 14.61 -6.68
N ALA A 56 0.82 14.35 -6.83
CA ALA A 56 -0.03 15.12 -7.74
C ALA A 56 -0.16 16.59 -7.35
N ALA A 57 -0.40 16.86 -6.06
CA ALA A 57 -0.50 18.21 -5.54
C ALA A 57 0.79 19.04 -5.72
N LEU A 58 1.94 18.37 -5.78
CA LEU A 58 3.27 18.94 -6.03
C LEU A 58 3.71 18.84 -7.50
N ARG A 59 2.85 18.34 -8.40
CA ARG A 59 3.09 18.19 -9.84
C ARG A 59 4.34 17.36 -10.18
N GLN A 60 4.56 16.25 -9.48
CA GLN A 60 5.71 15.37 -9.69
C GLN A 60 5.58 14.48 -10.93
N ASN A 61 6.71 14.14 -11.57
CA ASN A 61 6.76 13.19 -12.69
C ASN A 61 6.75 11.74 -12.20
N LEU A 62 5.67 11.32 -11.56
CA LEU A 62 5.54 10.06 -10.84
C LEU A 62 4.31 9.28 -11.33
N CYS A 63 4.40 7.96 -11.51
CA CYS A 63 3.21 7.12 -11.65
C CYS A 63 3.14 6.04 -10.57
N GLY A 64 1.93 5.56 -10.26
CA GLY A 64 1.72 4.45 -9.34
C GLY A 64 1.43 3.15 -10.07
N ILE A 65 2.01 2.03 -9.63
CA ILE A 65 1.66 0.68 -10.08
C ILE A 65 1.22 -0.15 -8.88
N GLY A 66 0.05 -0.78 -9.01
CA GLY A 66 -0.51 -1.66 -7.99
C GLY A 66 -1.29 -2.82 -8.57
N MET A 67 -2.01 -3.51 -7.68
CA MET A 67 -2.83 -4.66 -7.99
C MET A 67 -4.31 -4.28 -7.94
N LEU A 68 -5.09 -4.73 -8.93
CA LEU A 68 -6.54 -4.63 -8.90
C LEU A 68 -7.13 -5.88 -8.23
N TRP A 69 -7.45 -5.76 -6.94
CA TRP A 69 -7.99 -6.86 -6.15
C TRP A 69 -9.48 -7.09 -6.40
N THR A 70 -9.85 -8.24 -7.00
CA THR A 70 -11.25 -8.57 -7.35
C THR A 70 -12.20 -8.47 -6.16
N TYR A 71 -11.76 -8.91 -4.97
CA TYR A 71 -12.57 -8.89 -3.73
C TYR A 71 -12.03 -7.93 -2.67
N GLY A 72 -10.97 -7.16 -2.98
CA GLY A 72 -10.26 -6.33 -2.00
C GLY A 72 -9.56 -7.16 -0.92
N TYR A 73 -9.51 -6.64 0.31
CA TYR A 73 -9.02 -7.41 1.46
C TYR A 73 -10.09 -8.42 1.94
N TYR A 74 -11.20 -7.89 2.46
CA TYR A 74 -12.46 -8.58 2.71
C TYR A 74 -13.51 -7.56 3.14
N ASP A 75 -14.79 -7.92 3.11
CA ASP A 75 -15.90 -7.13 3.64
C ASP A 75 -16.25 -7.64 5.06
N GLN A 76 -16.16 -6.76 6.05
CA GLN A 76 -16.54 -7.07 7.42
C GLN A 76 -18.04 -6.85 7.56
N ALA A 77 -18.76 -7.88 7.98
CA ALA A 77 -20.19 -7.86 8.26
C ALA A 77 -20.45 -8.30 9.72
N ARG A 78 -21.70 -8.16 10.17
CA ARG A 78 -22.18 -8.71 11.44
C ARG A 78 -23.03 -9.93 11.14
N GLY A 79 -22.74 -11.04 11.82
CA GLY A 79 -23.58 -12.22 11.79
C GLY A 79 -24.83 -12.06 12.66
N GLU A 80 -25.67 -13.10 12.69
CA GLU A 80 -26.98 -13.07 13.35
C GLU A 80 -26.87 -12.88 14.86
N GLU A 81 -25.84 -13.44 15.48
CA GLU A 81 -25.55 -13.33 16.91
C GLU A 81 -24.65 -12.12 17.25
N ARG A 82 -24.49 -11.18 16.30
CA ARG A 82 -23.62 -9.98 16.37
C ARG A 82 -22.12 -10.28 16.41
N GLU A 83 -21.74 -11.50 16.08
CA GLU A 83 -20.37 -11.91 15.80
C GLU A 83 -19.85 -11.26 14.50
N MET A 84 -18.53 -11.29 14.32
CA MET A 84 -17.93 -10.83 13.08
C MET A 84 -18.12 -11.88 11.98
N ALA A 85 -18.69 -11.45 10.85
CA ALA A 85 -18.75 -12.25 9.63
C ALA A 85 -17.81 -11.68 8.57
N VAL A 86 -17.19 -12.56 7.78
CA VAL A 86 -16.30 -12.19 6.67
C VAL A 86 -17.01 -12.51 5.36
N GLN A 87 -17.07 -11.52 4.47
CA GLN A 87 -17.64 -11.67 3.14
C GLN A 87 -16.62 -11.25 2.08
N PHE A 88 -16.74 -11.82 0.88
CA PHE A 88 -15.93 -11.44 -0.28
C PHE A 88 -16.86 -11.01 -1.40
N ARG A 89 -17.07 -9.69 -1.55
CA ARG A 89 -17.91 -9.16 -2.63
C ARG A 89 -17.04 -8.70 -3.79
N LYS A 90 -17.33 -9.20 -4.99
CA LYS A 90 -16.64 -8.78 -6.21
C LYS A 90 -16.80 -7.26 -6.37
N LYS A 91 -15.69 -6.56 -6.59
CA LYS A 91 -15.64 -5.12 -6.75
C LYS A 91 -15.63 -4.78 -8.24
N GLN A 92 -16.40 -3.76 -8.61
CA GLN A 92 -16.42 -3.19 -9.95
C GLN A 92 -16.24 -1.69 -9.82
N TYR A 93 -15.28 -1.14 -10.55
CA TYR A 93 -14.91 0.26 -10.45
C TYR A 93 -15.09 0.93 -11.81
N ALA A 94 -16.24 1.57 -12.02
CA ALA A 94 -16.58 2.24 -13.28
C ALA A 94 -15.66 3.42 -13.61
N PHE A 95 -14.93 3.94 -12.63
CA PHE A 95 -13.96 5.02 -12.80
C PHE A 95 -12.59 4.55 -13.32
N LEU A 96 -12.34 3.24 -13.39
CA LEU A 96 -11.14 2.70 -14.02
C LEU A 96 -11.35 2.57 -15.52
N GLN A 97 -10.34 2.99 -16.28
CA GLN A 97 -10.32 2.88 -17.73
C GLN A 97 -9.57 1.61 -18.16
N ASP A 98 -10.11 0.92 -19.15
CA ASP A 98 -9.39 -0.16 -19.81
C ASP A 98 -8.29 0.45 -20.70
N THR A 99 -7.04 0.03 -20.50
CA THR A 99 -5.92 0.51 -21.31
C THR A 99 -5.85 -0.18 -22.67
N GLY A 100 -6.51 -1.34 -22.83
CA GLY A 100 -6.27 -2.27 -23.93
C GLY A 100 -4.94 -3.02 -23.84
N ILE A 101 -4.07 -2.70 -22.87
CA ILE A 101 -2.78 -3.34 -22.69
C ILE A 101 -2.98 -4.66 -21.97
N LYS A 102 -2.55 -5.73 -22.64
CA LYS A 102 -2.63 -7.10 -22.15
C LYS A 102 -1.37 -7.85 -22.58
N PHE A 103 -0.73 -8.55 -21.65
CA PHE A 103 0.52 -9.28 -21.88
C PHE A 103 0.58 -10.52 -21.00
N GLN A 104 1.58 -11.38 -21.24
CA GLN A 104 1.80 -12.58 -20.43
C GLN A 104 3.00 -12.39 -19.50
N VAL A 105 2.87 -12.90 -18.27
CA VAL A 105 3.95 -12.99 -17.28
C VAL A 105 4.09 -14.46 -16.89
N PRO A 106 5.29 -15.06 -16.98
CA PRO A 106 5.48 -16.42 -16.53
C PRO A 106 5.36 -16.49 -14.99
N VAL A 107 4.52 -17.40 -14.51
CA VAL A 107 4.38 -17.73 -13.10
C VAL A 107 4.44 -19.25 -12.99
N HIS A 108 5.44 -19.75 -12.26
CA HIS A 108 5.70 -21.18 -12.15
C HIS A 108 5.86 -21.87 -13.51
N GLY A 109 6.58 -21.20 -14.43
CA GLY A 109 6.80 -21.66 -15.80
C GLY A 109 5.58 -21.55 -16.73
N HIS A 110 4.41 -21.16 -16.23
CA HIS A 110 3.19 -21.04 -17.02
C HIS A 110 2.89 -19.58 -17.40
N PRO A 111 2.51 -19.29 -18.67
CA PRO A 111 2.17 -17.93 -19.07
C PRO A 111 0.82 -17.50 -18.47
N VAL A 112 0.83 -16.50 -17.60
CA VAL A 112 -0.37 -15.90 -17.01
C VAL A 112 -0.70 -14.61 -17.75
N TRP A 113 -1.92 -14.49 -18.26
CA TRP A 113 -2.40 -13.24 -18.84
C TRP A 113 -2.61 -12.17 -17.77
N VAL A 114 -2.08 -10.98 -18.02
CA VAL A 114 -2.21 -9.80 -17.17
C VAL A 114 -2.79 -8.67 -17.99
N LYS A 115 -3.76 -7.95 -17.42
CA LYS A 115 -4.36 -6.75 -17.99
C LYS A 115 -4.08 -5.56 -17.09
N ALA A 116 -3.78 -4.41 -17.67
CA ALA A 116 -3.61 -3.16 -16.94
C ALA A 116 -4.88 -2.30 -17.02
N MET A 117 -5.41 -1.92 -15.86
CA MET A 117 -6.46 -0.91 -15.73
C MET A 117 -5.83 0.42 -15.34
N PHE A 118 -6.36 1.53 -15.83
CA PHE A 118 -5.84 2.87 -15.60
C PHE A 118 -6.78 3.71 -14.74
N LEU A 119 -6.20 4.41 -13.76
CA LEU A 119 -6.85 5.47 -13.01
C LEU A 119 -6.25 6.82 -13.44
N PRO A 120 -7.01 7.64 -14.19
CA PRO A 120 -6.61 9.00 -14.49
C PRO A 120 -6.40 9.82 -13.21
N GLY A 121 -5.38 10.69 -13.21
CA GLY A 121 -4.96 11.42 -12.01
C GLY A 121 -5.98 12.44 -11.50
N ASP A 122 -6.89 12.92 -12.35
CA ASP A 122 -7.92 13.91 -12.02
C ASP A 122 -9.12 13.33 -11.25
N ILE A 123 -9.44 12.05 -11.44
CA ILE A 123 -10.60 11.38 -10.79
C ILE A 123 -10.56 11.51 -9.26
N PHE A 124 -9.39 11.25 -8.67
CA PHE A 124 -9.19 11.37 -7.22
C PHE A 124 -8.08 12.37 -6.86
N GLY A 125 -7.56 13.16 -7.79
CA GLY A 125 -6.43 14.05 -7.51
C GLY A 125 -5.16 13.30 -7.07
N THR A 126 -4.87 12.20 -7.77
CA THR A 126 -3.63 11.40 -7.64
C THR A 126 -2.73 11.64 -8.84
N VAL A 127 -1.54 11.06 -8.82
CA VAL A 127 -0.76 10.87 -10.04
C VAL A 127 -1.47 9.85 -10.95
N PRO A 128 -1.10 9.71 -12.24
CA PRO A 128 -1.57 8.60 -13.07
C PRO A 128 -1.21 7.25 -12.43
N MET A 129 -2.17 6.32 -12.37
CA MET A 129 -1.94 5.02 -11.74
C MET A 129 -2.43 3.85 -12.59
N PHE A 130 -1.71 2.74 -12.52
CA PHE A 130 -2.04 1.49 -13.19
C PHE A 130 -2.27 0.36 -12.18
N PHE A 131 -3.27 -0.46 -12.43
CA PHE A 131 -3.63 -1.60 -11.59
C PHE A 131 -3.70 -2.87 -12.42
N LEU A 132 -2.89 -3.85 -12.05
CA LEU A 132 -2.76 -5.13 -12.76
C LEU A 132 -3.80 -6.13 -12.25
N THR A 133 -4.43 -6.85 -13.18
CA THR A 133 -5.36 -7.95 -12.86
C THR A 133 -5.07 -9.18 -13.70
N THR A 134 -5.29 -10.34 -13.08
CA THR A 134 -5.26 -11.67 -13.70
C THR A 134 -6.65 -12.32 -13.72
N ASP A 135 -7.70 -11.69 -13.16
CA ASP A 135 -9.09 -12.19 -13.19
C ASP A 135 -9.69 -11.99 -14.59
N LEU A 136 -9.16 -12.77 -15.53
CA LEU A 136 -9.45 -12.76 -16.96
C LEU A 136 -9.91 -14.16 -17.39
N GLU A 137 -10.76 -14.23 -18.41
CA GLU A 137 -11.33 -15.51 -18.86
C GLU A 137 -10.29 -16.44 -19.50
N GLU A 138 -9.20 -15.89 -20.03
CA GLU A 138 -8.11 -16.64 -20.66
C GLU A 138 -7.20 -17.33 -19.65
N ASN A 139 -7.34 -17.01 -18.37
CA ASN A 139 -6.59 -17.61 -17.28
C ASN A 139 -7.40 -18.73 -16.61
N ASP A 140 -6.69 -19.78 -16.20
CA ASP A 140 -7.28 -20.81 -15.33
C ASP A 140 -7.68 -20.24 -13.95
N HIS A 141 -8.41 -21.04 -13.17
CA HIS A 141 -8.90 -20.61 -11.86
C HIS A 141 -7.79 -20.21 -10.87
N LEU A 142 -6.62 -20.85 -10.94
CA LEU A 142 -5.49 -20.56 -10.05
C LEU A 142 -4.84 -19.22 -10.41
N SER A 143 -4.64 -18.99 -11.71
CA SER A 143 -4.07 -17.77 -12.29
C SER A 143 -4.98 -16.58 -12.05
N ARG A 144 -6.30 -16.74 -12.21
CA ARG A 144 -7.29 -15.72 -11.82
C ARG A 144 -7.22 -15.39 -10.34
N ALA A 145 -7.07 -16.41 -9.50
CA ALA A 145 -7.02 -16.25 -8.06
C ALA A 145 -5.85 -15.39 -7.55
N ILE A 146 -4.77 -15.25 -8.33
CA ILE A 146 -3.62 -14.39 -7.96
C ILE A 146 -4.08 -12.98 -7.57
N THR A 147 -5.01 -12.38 -8.31
CA THR A 147 -5.50 -11.01 -8.04
C THR A 147 -6.85 -10.97 -7.31
N HIS A 148 -7.30 -12.08 -6.74
CA HIS A 148 -8.58 -12.11 -6.02
C HIS A 148 -8.55 -11.32 -4.71
N ARG A 149 -7.53 -11.53 -3.88
CA ARG A 149 -7.49 -11.03 -2.50
C ARG A 149 -6.14 -10.41 -2.15
N LEU A 150 -6.20 -9.24 -1.54
CA LEU A 150 -5.04 -8.62 -0.90
C LEU A 150 -4.68 -9.42 0.36
N TYR A 151 -3.40 -9.75 0.54
CA TYR A 151 -2.88 -10.54 1.66
C TYR A 151 -3.58 -11.90 1.81
N ASP A 152 -3.49 -12.72 0.75
CA ASP A 152 -3.98 -14.09 0.79
C ASP A 152 -3.19 -14.92 1.81
N ASN A 153 -3.85 -15.90 2.43
CA ASN A 153 -3.22 -16.78 3.43
C ASN A 153 -2.39 -17.90 2.77
N ASP A 154 -2.57 -18.11 1.46
CA ASP A 154 -1.79 -19.07 0.68
C ASP A 154 -0.40 -18.49 0.32
N PRO A 155 0.71 -19.03 0.86
CA PRO A 155 2.06 -18.52 0.59
C PRO A 155 2.46 -18.64 -0.89
N LEU A 156 2.03 -19.68 -1.60
CA LEU A 156 2.34 -19.84 -3.03
C LEU A 156 1.67 -18.75 -3.86
N ARG A 157 0.43 -18.41 -3.50
CA ARG A 157 -0.30 -17.31 -4.13
C ARG A 157 0.36 -15.96 -3.84
N ARG A 158 0.92 -15.75 -2.64
CA ARG A 158 1.67 -14.52 -2.33
C ARG A 158 2.91 -14.36 -3.20
N ILE A 159 3.65 -15.44 -3.46
CA ILE A 159 4.77 -15.41 -4.42
C ILE A 159 4.27 -14.97 -5.80
N ALA A 160 3.21 -15.60 -6.31
CA ALA A 160 2.61 -15.22 -7.59
C ALA A 160 2.16 -13.75 -7.62
N GLN A 161 1.57 -13.24 -6.54
CA GLN A 161 1.18 -11.83 -6.40
C GLN A 161 2.38 -10.89 -6.52
N TYR A 162 3.52 -11.25 -5.95
CA TYR A 162 4.74 -10.43 -6.04
C TYR A 162 5.34 -10.44 -7.44
N ILE A 163 5.22 -11.56 -8.16
CA ILE A 163 5.63 -11.65 -9.57
C ILE A 163 4.77 -10.72 -10.42
N ILE A 164 3.45 -10.78 -10.27
CA ILE A 164 2.56 -9.89 -11.03
C ILE A 164 2.81 -8.42 -10.67
N LEU A 165 2.98 -8.07 -9.39
CA LEU A 165 3.24 -6.68 -9.00
C LEU A 165 4.58 -6.16 -9.56
N GLY A 166 5.67 -6.90 -9.34
CA GLY A 166 7.00 -6.45 -9.73
C GLY A 166 7.30 -6.69 -11.21
N ALA A 167 7.48 -7.95 -11.62
CA ALA A 167 7.80 -8.32 -13.00
C ALA A 167 6.66 -7.94 -13.97
N GLY A 168 5.41 -8.11 -13.58
CA GLY A 168 4.27 -7.67 -14.39
C GLY A 168 4.18 -6.13 -14.51
N GLY A 169 4.48 -5.39 -13.45
CA GLY A 169 4.54 -3.93 -13.53
C GLY A 169 5.75 -3.41 -14.33
N ALA A 170 6.90 -4.10 -14.25
CA ALA A 170 8.04 -3.83 -15.12
C ALA A 170 7.69 -4.09 -16.59
N ARG A 171 7.00 -5.20 -16.88
CA ARG A 171 6.51 -5.52 -18.22
C ARG A 171 5.50 -4.49 -18.74
N LEU A 172 4.60 -3.99 -17.89
CA LEU A 172 3.70 -2.89 -18.26
C LEU A 172 4.47 -1.64 -18.73
N LEU A 173 5.56 -1.28 -18.05
CA LEU A 173 6.37 -0.12 -18.47
C LEU A 173 7.02 -0.34 -19.85
N GLU A 174 7.41 -1.59 -20.16
CA GLU A 174 7.87 -1.97 -21.51
C GLU A 174 6.75 -1.81 -22.56
N GLU A 175 5.53 -2.29 -22.28
CA GLU A 175 4.37 -2.13 -23.18
C GLU A 175 3.96 -0.66 -23.37
N LEU A 176 4.19 0.17 -22.36
CA LEU A 176 3.99 1.62 -22.44
C LEU A 176 5.11 2.33 -23.23
N GLY A 177 6.21 1.66 -23.53
CA GLY A 177 7.38 2.22 -24.21
C GLY A 177 8.14 3.24 -23.36
N VAL A 178 8.16 3.07 -22.03
CA VAL A 178 8.79 4.02 -21.09
C VAL A 178 9.86 3.35 -20.24
N ASP A 179 10.88 4.12 -19.86
CA ASP A 179 11.94 3.66 -18.96
C ASP A 179 12.19 4.68 -17.83
N PRO A 180 11.47 4.57 -16.69
CA PRO A 180 11.60 5.51 -15.59
C PRO A 180 13.01 5.49 -14.98
N GLU A 181 13.50 6.66 -14.57
CA GLU A 181 14.80 6.82 -13.92
C GLU A 181 14.83 6.24 -12.50
N VAL A 182 13.69 6.30 -11.78
CA VAL A 182 13.58 5.86 -10.38
C VAL A 182 12.44 4.84 -10.21
N TRP A 183 12.75 3.73 -9.56
CA TRP A 183 11.84 2.65 -9.25
C TRP A 183 11.72 2.51 -7.74
N HIS A 184 10.59 2.94 -7.18
CA HIS A 184 10.38 2.96 -5.74
C HIS A 184 9.53 1.76 -5.31
N LEU A 185 10.11 0.88 -4.52
CA LEU A 185 9.42 -0.26 -3.91
C LEU A 185 8.90 0.09 -2.50
N ASN A 186 7.57 0.08 -2.32
CA ASN A 186 6.94 0.20 -1.01
C ASN A 186 6.82 -1.19 -0.36
N GLU A 187 7.79 -1.51 0.50
CA GLU A 187 8.14 -2.88 0.88
C GLU A 187 8.63 -3.75 -0.29
N ALA A 188 9.14 -4.95 0.03
CA ALA A 188 9.81 -5.82 -0.94
C ALA A 188 8.84 -6.57 -1.89
N HIS A 189 7.54 -6.32 -1.80
CA HIS A 189 6.52 -7.02 -2.58
C HIS A 189 6.70 -6.88 -4.10
N GLY A 190 7.28 -5.77 -4.58
CA GLY A 190 7.55 -5.51 -5.99
C GLY A 190 8.96 -5.89 -6.45
N LEU A 191 9.74 -6.60 -5.63
CA LEU A 191 11.16 -6.85 -5.88
C LEU A 191 11.45 -7.63 -7.17
N SER A 192 10.50 -8.45 -7.65
CA SER A 192 10.63 -9.17 -8.92
C SER A 192 10.88 -8.22 -10.12
N ALA A 193 10.52 -6.93 -10.03
CA ALA A 193 10.84 -5.91 -11.02
C ALA A 193 12.36 -5.72 -11.20
N ALA A 194 13.15 -5.86 -10.14
CA ALA A 194 14.61 -5.68 -10.19
C ALA A 194 15.28 -6.73 -11.08
N PHE A 195 14.80 -7.97 -11.02
CA PHE A 195 15.31 -9.05 -11.87
C PHE A 195 14.90 -8.85 -13.33
N ARG A 196 13.72 -8.30 -13.61
CA ARG A 196 13.33 -7.94 -14.98
C ARG A 196 14.24 -6.84 -15.57
N VAL A 197 14.58 -5.83 -14.78
CA VAL A 197 15.54 -4.79 -15.19
C VAL A 197 16.93 -5.38 -15.39
N PHE A 198 17.34 -6.32 -14.53
CA PHE A 198 18.60 -7.05 -14.69
C PHE A 198 18.65 -7.84 -15.99
N GLU A 199 17.61 -8.63 -16.33
CA GLU A 199 17.55 -9.37 -17.61
C GLU A 199 17.74 -8.48 -18.83
N ARG A 200 17.13 -7.28 -18.80
CA ARG A 200 17.18 -6.33 -19.91
C ARG A 200 18.54 -5.64 -20.05
N THR A 201 19.23 -5.40 -18.94
CA THR A 201 20.45 -4.58 -18.90
C THR A 201 21.73 -5.41 -18.76
N GLY A 202 21.63 -6.64 -18.25
CA GLY A 202 22.77 -7.46 -17.85
C GLY A 202 23.60 -6.87 -16.69
N SER A 203 23.13 -5.80 -16.03
CA SER A 203 23.93 -5.00 -15.10
C SER A 203 23.23 -4.80 -13.77
N VAL A 204 23.81 -5.33 -12.70
CA VAL A 204 23.34 -5.09 -11.33
C VAL A 204 23.53 -3.61 -10.93
N ASP A 205 24.50 -2.92 -11.51
CA ASP A 205 24.74 -1.50 -11.22
C ASP A 205 23.61 -0.63 -11.79
N GLU A 206 23.09 -0.97 -12.98
CA GLU A 206 21.91 -0.30 -13.54
C GLU A 206 20.65 -0.57 -12.70
N VAL A 207 20.51 -1.77 -12.12
CA VAL A 207 19.44 -2.04 -11.14
C VAL A 207 19.61 -1.16 -9.90
N LYS A 208 20.76 -1.21 -9.24
CA LYS A 208 21.02 -0.42 -8.01
C LYS A 208 20.75 1.06 -8.23
N LYS A 209 21.29 1.62 -9.31
CA LYS A 209 21.13 3.03 -9.70
C LYS A 209 19.66 3.49 -9.78
N ARG A 210 18.75 2.61 -10.18
CA ARG A 210 17.33 2.94 -10.41
C ARG A 210 16.46 2.69 -9.17
N PHE A 211 16.79 1.69 -8.36
CA PHE A 211 15.89 1.21 -7.31
C PHE A 211 16.05 1.95 -5.97
N VAL A 212 14.92 2.32 -5.38
CA VAL A 212 14.77 2.88 -4.03
C VAL A 212 13.82 1.98 -3.25
N PHE A 213 14.16 1.66 -1.99
CA PHE A 213 13.39 0.76 -1.15
C PHE A 213 12.87 1.46 0.12
N THR A 214 11.59 1.33 0.44
CA THR A 214 11.08 1.71 1.76
C THR A 214 10.82 0.49 2.63
N THR A 215 11.38 0.50 3.84
CA THR A 215 11.13 -0.51 4.87
C THR A 215 10.25 0.05 5.99
N HIS A 216 9.25 -0.73 6.40
CA HIS A 216 8.27 -0.41 7.46
C HIS A 216 8.35 -1.37 8.65
N THR A 217 9.10 -2.47 8.49
CA THR A 217 9.18 -3.55 9.47
C THR A 217 10.32 -3.29 10.45
N PRO A 218 10.05 -3.14 11.76
CA PRO A 218 11.08 -2.78 12.75
C PRO A 218 11.83 -4.00 13.33
N GLU A 219 11.51 -5.22 12.90
CA GLU A 219 12.09 -6.46 13.44
C GLU A 219 12.41 -7.46 12.32
N GLU A 220 13.55 -8.13 12.42
CA GLU A 220 14.04 -9.01 11.34
C GLU A 220 13.07 -10.18 11.09
N ALA A 221 12.51 -10.76 12.17
CA ALA A 221 11.56 -11.86 12.11
C ALA A 221 10.24 -11.51 11.40
N GLY A 222 9.91 -10.21 11.30
CA GLY A 222 8.75 -9.74 10.55
C GLY A 222 9.00 -9.59 9.05
N ASN A 223 10.25 -9.73 8.58
CA ASN A 223 10.58 -9.62 7.16
C ASN A 223 10.32 -10.94 6.45
N GLU A 224 9.82 -10.81 5.23
CA GLU A 224 9.37 -11.96 4.46
C GLU A 224 10.52 -12.81 3.93
N LYS A 225 10.42 -14.11 4.19
CA LYS A 225 11.41 -15.12 3.81
C LYS A 225 10.70 -16.25 3.08
N HIS A 226 11.28 -16.70 1.97
CA HIS A 226 10.78 -17.83 1.19
C HIS A 226 11.93 -18.78 0.86
N ASP A 227 11.59 -20.03 0.56
CA ASP A 227 12.55 -20.97 -0.01
C ASP A 227 13.05 -20.45 -1.37
N PHE A 228 14.36 -20.44 -1.55
CA PHE A 228 15.02 -19.86 -2.71
C PHE A 228 14.71 -20.67 -3.97
N LYS A 229 14.73 -22.00 -3.88
CA LYS A 229 14.39 -22.89 -4.99
C LYS A 229 12.93 -22.69 -5.40
N LEU A 230 12.03 -22.58 -4.43
CA LEU A 230 10.62 -22.29 -4.68
C LEU A 230 10.42 -20.99 -5.46
N LEU A 231 11.13 -19.91 -5.11
CA LEU A 231 11.08 -18.66 -5.87
C LEU A 231 11.58 -18.83 -7.30
N HIS A 232 12.66 -19.58 -7.50
CA HIS A 232 13.17 -19.90 -8.83
C HIS A 232 12.16 -20.69 -9.65
N ASP A 233 11.59 -21.77 -9.08
CA ASP A 233 10.57 -22.59 -9.72
C ASP A 233 9.35 -21.74 -10.10
N PHE A 234 8.95 -20.78 -9.24
CA PHE A 234 7.86 -19.83 -9.50
C PHE A 234 8.17 -18.76 -10.56
N THR A 235 9.39 -18.73 -11.10
CA THR A 235 9.83 -17.70 -12.06
C THR A 235 9.93 -16.30 -11.44
N PHE A 236 10.15 -16.21 -10.12
CA PHE A 236 10.29 -14.91 -9.44
C PHE A 236 11.48 -14.08 -9.94
N PHE A 237 12.55 -14.77 -10.36
CA PHE A 237 13.78 -14.16 -10.88
C PHE A 237 13.80 -14.02 -12.41
N GLY A 238 12.66 -14.28 -13.09
CA GLY A 238 12.63 -14.41 -14.55
C GLY A 238 13.44 -15.62 -15.02
N ASN A 239 14.19 -15.44 -16.11
CA ASN A 239 15.11 -16.40 -16.70
C ASN A 239 16.54 -16.29 -16.11
N THR A 240 16.74 -15.50 -15.05
CA THR A 240 18.05 -15.31 -14.44
C THR A 240 18.49 -16.61 -13.75
N PRO A 241 19.65 -17.21 -14.11
CA PRO A 241 20.13 -18.43 -13.47
C PRO A 241 20.33 -18.25 -11.97
N MET A 242 20.07 -19.30 -11.17
CA MET A 242 20.18 -19.25 -9.71
C MET A 242 21.54 -18.72 -9.24
N ASP A 243 22.65 -19.20 -9.81
CA ASP A 243 24.00 -18.75 -9.44
C ASP A 243 24.21 -17.25 -9.69
N THR A 244 23.61 -16.72 -10.76
CA THR A 244 23.63 -15.28 -11.04
C THR A 244 22.80 -14.51 -10.01
N VAL A 245 21.61 -15.01 -9.66
CA VAL A 245 20.77 -14.44 -8.60
C VAL A 245 21.52 -14.41 -7.27
N ARG A 246 22.20 -15.50 -6.91
CA ARG A 246 23.05 -15.58 -5.69
C ARG A 246 24.16 -14.55 -5.76
N GLY A 247 24.86 -14.44 -6.89
CA GLY A 247 25.93 -13.45 -7.10
C GLY A 247 25.47 -12.01 -6.93
N ILE A 248 24.32 -11.62 -7.51
CA ILE A 248 23.84 -10.23 -7.46
C ILE A 248 23.14 -9.88 -6.13
N THR A 249 22.55 -10.86 -5.45
CA THR A 249 21.87 -10.65 -4.16
C THR A 249 22.73 -10.97 -2.94
N GLY A 250 23.83 -11.70 -3.10
CA GLY A 250 24.68 -12.22 -2.02
C GLY A 250 23.95 -13.19 -1.08
N ILE A 251 22.93 -13.90 -1.57
CA ILE A 251 22.14 -14.86 -0.78
C ILE A 251 22.54 -16.28 -1.22
N ASP A 252 23.41 -16.92 -0.45
CA ASP A 252 23.95 -18.25 -0.78
C ASP A 252 23.19 -19.42 -0.14
N GLY A 253 22.32 -19.14 0.84
CA GLY A 253 21.52 -20.16 1.52
C GLY A 253 20.23 -20.57 0.80
N GLU A 254 19.51 -21.52 1.38
CA GLU A 254 18.19 -21.98 0.90
C GLU A 254 17.07 -20.97 1.15
N VAL A 255 17.29 -19.97 2.01
CA VAL A 255 16.27 -18.99 2.39
C VAL A 255 16.55 -17.65 1.73
N PHE A 256 15.61 -17.21 0.90
CA PHE A 256 15.62 -15.88 0.29
C PHE A 256 14.92 -14.87 1.20
N ASN A 257 15.67 -13.88 1.70
CA ASN A 257 15.14 -12.74 2.45
C ASN A 257 14.86 -11.58 1.49
N HIS A 258 13.57 -11.29 1.27
CA HIS A 258 13.13 -10.29 0.30
C HIS A 258 13.64 -8.89 0.65
N SER A 259 13.57 -8.49 1.92
CA SER A 259 14.05 -7.17 2.36
C SER A 259 15.56 -7.02 2.23
N LEU A 260 16.32 -8.07 2.55
CA LEU A 260 17.78 -8.06 2.39
C LEU A 260 18.17 -7.94 0.91
N ALA A 261 17.52 -8.70 0.03
CA ALA A 261 17.74 -8.59 -1.40
C ALA A 261 17.37 -7.20 -1.92
N ALA A 262 16.24 -6.62 -1.49
CA ALA A 262 15.85 -5.26 -1.86
C ALA A 262 16.87 -4.21 -1.40
N LEU A 263 17.42 -4.35 -0.18
CA LEU A 263 18.48 -3.48 0.34
C LEU A 263 19.78 -3.57 -0.47
N ARG A 264 20.12 -4.75 -1.00
CA ARG A 264 21.32 -4.96 -1.81
C ARG A 264 21.14 -4.56 -3.27
N LEU A 265 19.91 -4.63 -3.79
CA LEU A 265 19.56 -4.27 -5.18
C LEU A 265 19.10 -2.82 -5.35
N SER A 266 19.01 -2.04 -4.28
CA SER A 266 18.69 -0.60 -4.32
C SER A 266 19.96 0.25 -4.11
N HIS A 267 19.96 1.51 -4.55
CA HIS A 267 21.03 2.46 -4.20
C HIS A 267 20.73 3.25 -2.93
N LEU A 268 19.46 3.32 -2.54
CA LEU A 268 19.02 4.03 -1.34
C LEU A 268 17.82 3.32 -0.72
N SER A 269 17.78 3.31 0.61
CA SER A 269 16.63 2.86 1.37
C SER A 269 16.19 3.90 2.38
N ASN A 270 14.89 4.00 2.64
CA ASN A 270 14.35 4.85 3.69
C ASN A 270 13.46 4.07 4.67
N ALA A 271 13.67 4.34 5.95
CA ALA A 271 12.72 4.06 7.01
C ALA A 271 11.59 5.10 7.02
N VAL A 272 10.54 4.83 7.82
CA VAL A 272 9.31 5.64 7.89
C VAL A 272 9.24 6.66 9.03
N SER A 273 10.30 6.75 9.84
CA SER A 273 10.51 7.79 10.85
C SER A 273 11.98 7.84 11.25
N LYS A 274 12.41 8.91 11.93
CA LYS A 274 13.79 9.03 12.42
C LYS A 274 14.20 7.84 13.30
N LEU A 275 13.40 7.54 14.33
CA LEU A 275 13.66 6.41 15.23
C LEU A 275 13.62 5.07 14.50
N HIS A 276 12.68 4.89 13.57
CA HIS A 276 12.67 3.69 12.74
C HIS A 276 13.94 3.57 11.89
N GLY A 277 14.48 4.68 11.39
CA GLY A 277 15.76 4.70 10.68
C GLY A 277 16.92 4.22 11.54
N ASP A 278 16.96 4.61 12.81
CA ASP A 278 17.97 4.14 13.77
C ASP A 278 17.83 2.62 14.01
N VAL A 279 16.60 2.15 14.23
CA VAL A 279 16.29 0.71 14.41
C VAL A 279 16.66 -0.09 13.17
N SER A 280 16.28 0.38 11.97
CA SER A 280 16.57 -0.31 10.71
C SER A 280 18.07 -0.39 10.44
N ARG A 281 18.84 0.69 10.66
CA ARG A 281 20.30 0.65 10.51
C ARG A 281 20.93 -0.40 11.42
N LYS A 282 20.56 -0.40 12.69
CA LYS A 282 21.06 -1.38 13.67
C LYS A 282 20.66 -2.81 13.30
N MET A 283 19.44 -3.02 12.81
CA MET A 283 18.94 -4.34 12.42
C MET A 283 19.71 -4.93 11.23
N TRP A 284 20.13 -4.09 10.27
CA TRP A 284 20.78 -4.55 9.05
C TRP A 284 22.31 -4.38 9.05
N GLU A 285 22.93 -3.80 10.09
CA GLU A 285 24.36 -3.44 10.11
C GLU A 285 25.32 -4.61 9.92
N HIS A 286 24.91 -5.83 10.30
CA HIS A 286 25.74 -7.03 10.15
C HIS A 286 25.74 -7.59 8.72
N TYR A 287 24.87 -7.11 7.84
CA TYR A 287 24.83 -7.54 6.44
C TYR A 287 25.69 -6.64 5.56
N PRO A 288 26.72 -7.19 4.88
CA PRO A 288 27.52 -6.40 3.97
C PRO A 288 26.74 -6.04 2.70
N ASN A 289 27.23 -5.02 2.00
CA ASN A 289 26.79 -4.61 0.66
C ASN A 289 25.32 -4.16 0.57
N ILE A 290 24.71 -3.75 1.68
CA ILE A 290 23.41 -3.07 1.68
C ILE A 290 23.57 -1.59 1.31
N CYS A 291 22.56 -0.99 0.71
CA CYS A 291 22.53 0.45 0.48
C CYS A 291 22.40 1.27 1.78
N PRO A 292 22.74 2.57 1.76
CA PRO A 292 22.49 3.45 2.88
C PRO A 292 21.00 3.49 3.25
N ILE A 293 20.72 3.37 4.56
CA ILE A 293 19.37 3.49 5.11
C ILE A 293 19.21 4.87 5.77
N THR A 294 18.36 5.71 5.18
CA THR A 294 17.94 7.01 5.74
C THR A 294 16.54 6.91 6.38
N HIS A 295 15.84 8.03 6.53
CA HIS A 295 14.44 8.07 6.96
C HIS A 295 13.67 9.18 6.23
N VAL A 296 12.40 8.89 5.96
CA VAL A 296 11.40 9.87 5.53
C VAL A 296 10.21 9.68 6.47
N THR A 297 9.93 10.69 7.30
CA THR A 297 8.83 10.59 8.27
C THR A 297 7.49 10.55 7.54
N ASN A 298 6.72 9.49 7.79
CA ASN A 298 5.39 9.32 7.19
C ASN A 298 4.49 10.54 7.46
N ALA A 299 3.71 10.89 6.46
CA ALA A 299 2.74 11.97 6.53
C ALA A 299 1.45 11.58 5.80
N GLN A 300 0.40 12.35 6.03
CA GLN A 300 -0.88 12.22 5.33
C GLN A 300 -1.12 13.48 4.49
N ASN A 301 -1.83 13.34 3.37
CA ASN A 301 -2.14 14.47 2.51
C ASN A 301 -3.12 15.42 3.23
N ALA A 302 -2.64 16.59 3.66
CA ALA A 302 -3.45 17.54 4.40
C ALA A 302 -4.62 18.11 3.58
N ARG A 303 -4.53 18.18 2.24
CA ARG A 303 -5.65 18.65 1.41
C ARG A 303 -6.84 17.69 1.45
N PHE A 304 -6.58 16.39 1.60
CA PHE A 304 -7.60 15.36 1.67
C PHE A 304 -8.09 15.10 3.11
N TRP A 305 -7.18 15.00 4.08
CA TRP A 305 -7.52 14.55 5.44
C TRP A 305 -7.93 15.68 6.41
N LYS A 306 -7.69 16.95 6.06
CA LYS A 306 -7.97 18.09 6.94
C LYS A 306 -9.33 18.72 6.60
N ASP A 307 -10.20 18.86 7.60
CA ASP A 307 -11.40 19.69 7.46
C ASP A 307 -11.01 21.17 7.41
N LYS A 308 -11.41 21.87 6.35
CA LYS A 308 -11.07 23.29 6.15
C LYS A 308 -11.71 24.19 7.22
N GLY A 309 -12.92 23.86 7.68
CA GLY A 309 -13.63 24.65 8.69
C GLY A 309 -12.97 24.58 10.07
N ILE A 310 -12.59 23.37 10.51
CA ILE A 310 -11.83 23.20 11.76
C ILE A 310 -10.51 23.96 11.69
N GLU A 311 -9.77 23.82 10.59
CA GLU A 311 -8.46 24.47 10.47
C GLU A 311 -8.56 25.99 10.43
N GLY A 312 -9.50 26.55 9.64
CA GLY A 312 -9.72 27.99 9.56
C GLY A 312 -10.03 28.58 10.93
N SER A 313 -11.02 27.98 11.62
CA SER A 313 -11.42 28.41 12.97
C SER A 313 -10.26 28.33 13.98
N ARG A 314 -9.41 27.29 13.88
CA ARG A 314 -8.22 27.14 14.73
C ARG A 314 -7.20 28.25 14.50
N LEU A 315 -6.97 28.65 13.25
CA LEU A 315 -6.01 29.70 12.90
C LEU A 315 -6.50 31.08 13.34
N GLU A 316 -7.81 31.31 13.29
CA GLU A 316 -8.45 32.57 13.71
C GLU A 316 -8.68 32.65 15.22
N GLY A 317 -8.54 31.55 15.96
CA GLY A 317 -8.84 31.48 17.39
C GLY A 317 -10.34 31.48 17.70
N ASP A 318 -11.20 31.22 16.71
CA ASP A 318 -12.65 31.13 16.87
C ASP A 318 -13.06 29.77 17.46
N ILE A 319 -13.13 29.74 18.79
CA ILE A 319 -13.49 28.55 19.56
C ILE A 319 -14.95 28.12 19.30
N GLU A 320 -15.87 29.06 19.08
CA GLU A 320 -17.30 28.74 18.95
C GLU A 320 -17.62 28.12 17.59
N THR A 321 -17.02 28.65 16.51
CA THR A 321 -17.12 28.02 15.19
C THR A 321 -16.41 26.66 15.17
N LEU A 322 -15.26 26.53 15.85
CA LEU A 322 -14.56 25.24 15.98
C LEU A 322 -15.42 24.19 16.69
N LYS A 323 -16.07 24.54 17.80
CA LYS A 323 -17.01 23.65 18.51
C LYS A 323 -18.19 23.25 17.64
N THR A 324 -18.80 24.23 16.97
CA THR A 324 -19.94 24.00 16.07
C THR A 324 -19.57 23.05 14.94
N ARG A 325 -18.46 23.30 14.23
CA ARG A 325 -17.99 22.44 13.15
C ARG A 325 -17.62 21.04 13.64
N LYS A 326 -17.01 20.92 14.83
CA LYS A 326 -16.72 19.62 15.45
C LYS A 326 -18.00 18.84 15.73
N ARG A 327 -19.05 19.50 16.24
CA ARG A 327 -20.36 18.89 16.53
C ARG A 327 -21.04 18.39 15.27
N GLU A 328 -21.01 19.15 14.18
CA GLU A 328 -21.52 18.73 12.87
C GLU A 328 -20.84 17.45 12.35
N LEU A 329 -19.51 17.42 12.38
CA LEU A 329 -18.74 16.25 11.93
C LEU A 329 -18.99 15.03 12.82
N LYS A 330 -19.20 15.23 14.13
CA LYS A 330 -19.63 14.16 15.03
C LYS A 330 -21.00 13.62 14.64
N ALA A 331 -21.98 14.48 14.36
CA ALA A 331 -23.31 14.04 13.95
C ALA A 331 -23.26 13.18 12.67
N GLN A 332 -22.45 13.56 11.67
CA GLN A 332 -22.26 12.76 10.45
C GLN A 332 -21.64 11.39 10.74
N LEU A 333 -20.58 11.34 11.56
CA LEU A 333 -19.98 10.07 11.98
C LEU A 333 -20.99 9.20 12.74
N PHE A 334 -21.78 9.81 13.62
CA PHE A 334 -22.75 9.08 14.44
C PHE A 334 -23.91 8.53 13.64
N GLN A 335 -24.29 9.16 12.53
CA GLN A 335 -25.23 8.55 11.59
C GLN A 335 -24.65 7.25 11.00
N THR A 336 -23.36 7.24 10.66
CA THR A 336 -22.68 6.03 10.16
C THR A 336 -22.64 4.93 11.22
N VAL A 337 -22.34 5.29 12.48
CA VAL A 337 -22.35 4.35 13.61
C VAL A 337 -23.77 3.81 13.86
N ALA A 338 -24.78 4.67 13.84
CA ALA A 338 -26.17 4.29 14.02
C ALA A 338 -26.63 3.31 12.93
N ASN A 339 -26.30 3.60 11.66
CA ASN A 339 -26.64 2.74 10.53
C ASN A 339 -26.01 1.32 10.64
N GLN A 340 -24.84 1.20 11.26
CA GLN A 340 -24.15 -0.10 11.41
C GLN A 340 -24.48 -0.85 12.70
N THR A 341 -24.89 -0.13 13.75
CA THR A 341 -24.94 -0.69 15.11
C THR A 341 -26.29 -0.53 15.80
N GLY A 342 -27.18 0.30 15.26
CA GLY A 342 -28.42 0.73 15.91
C GLY A 342 -28.21 1.70 17.08
N LYS A 343 -26.96 2.06 17.42
CA LYS A 343 -26.65 2.90 18.57
C LYS A 343 -26.63 4.38 18.19
N LEU A 344 -27.48 5.17 18.84
CA LEU A 344 -27.49 6.63 18.74
C LEU A 344 -26.49 7.24 19.72
N PHE A 345 -25.63 8.13 19.22
CA PHE A 345 -24.61 8.81 20.01
C PHE A 345 -24.97 10.30 20.13
N ASN A 346 -24.66 10.89 21.29
CA ASN A 346 -24.87 12.31 21.56
C ASN A 346 -23.66 13.14 21.05
N PRO A 347 -23.85 14.09 20.10
CA PRO A 347 -22.81 15.02 19.63
C PRO A 347 -22.16 15.88 20.71
N ASP A 348 -22.80 16.05 21.87
CA ASP A 348 -22.31 16.90 22.96
C ASP A 348 -21.51 16.14 24.03
N ALA A 349 -21.60 14.80 24.05
CA ALA A 349 -20.85 13.96 24.98
C ALA A 349 -19.43 13.67 24.48
N LEU A 350 -18.46 13.45 25.37
CA LEU A 350 -17.10 13.09 24.98
C LEU A 350 -17.11 11.77 24.20
N THR A 351 -16.39 11.72 23.08
CA THR A 351 -16.32 10.52 22.24
C THR A 351 -14.88 10.10 22.04
N ILE A 352 -14.54 8.91 22.52
CA ILE A 352 -13.23 8.29 22.36
C ILE A 352 -13.33 7.32 21.18
N VAL A 353 -12.43 7.44 20.21
CA VAL A 353 -12.41 6.57 19.02
C VAL A 353 -11.11 5.78 18.99
N TRP A 354 -11.22 4.46 18.98
CA TRP A 354 -10.13 3.56 18.67
C TRP A 354 -10.40 2.94 17.28
N ALA A 355 -9.65 3.39 16.26
CA ALA A 355 -9.86 2.98 14.87
C ALA A 355 -8.56 2.42 14.26
N ARG A 356 -8.27 1.14 14.48
CA ARG A 356 -7.03 0.47 14.02
C ARG A 356 -7.31 -1.01 13.73
N ARG A 357 -6.46 -1.68 12.94
CA ARG A 357 -6.47 -3.15 12.81
C ARG A 357 -6.44 -3.79 14.21
N PHE A 358 -7.24 -4.81 14.45
CA PHE A 358 -7.20 -5.56 15.72
C PHE A 358 -5.99 -6.49 15.74
N ALA A 359 -5.08 -6.25 16.69
CA ALA A 359 -3.90 -7.07 16.96
C ALA A 359 -3.46 -6.87 18.43
N GLY A 360 -2.93 -7.92 19.07
CA GLY A 360 -2.60 -7.88 20.50
C GLY A 360 -1.66 -6.73 20.90
N TYR A 361 -0.60 -6.50 20.12
CA TYR A 361 0.35 -5.41 20.36
C TYR A 361 -0.27 -4.00 20.25
N LYS A 362 -1.43 -3.86 19.59
CA LYS A 362 -2.17 -2.58 19.49
C LYS A 362 -3.08 -2.30 20.68
N ARG A 363 -3.22 -3.26 21.60
CA ARG A 363 -3.89 -3.12 22.90
C ARG A 363 -5.31 -2.51 22.80
N PRO A 364 -6.23 -3.11 22.00
CA PRO A 364 -7.62 -2.64 21.93
C PRO A 364 -8.33 -2.67 23.30
N ASP A 365 -7.87 -3.54 24.19
CA ASP A 365 -8.31 -3.77 25.56
C ASP A 365 -7.78 -2.75 26.58
N LEU A 366 -6.88 -1.83 26.19
CA LEU A 366 -6.15 -0.98 27.13
C LEU A 366 -7.05 -0.21 28.09
N ILE A 367 -8.15 0.36 27.56
CA ILE A 367 -9.11 1.16 28.36
C ILE A 367 -10.01 0.30 29.24
N THR A 368 -10.10 -1.01 28.98
CA THR A 368 -10.92 -1.96 29.74
C THR A 368 -10.14 -2.79 30.75
N ARG A 369 -8.80 -2.60 30.85
CA ARG A 369 -7.94 -3.34 31.80
C ARG A 369 -8.36 -3.16 33.26
N ASP A 370 -8.78 -1.96 33.63
CA ASP A 370 -9.45 -1.71 34.90
C ASP A 370 -10.96 -1.58 34.66
N ILE A 371 -11.68 -2.68 34.85
CA ILE A 371 -13.12 -2.74 34.63
C ILE A 371 -13.91 -1.84 35.60
N ARG A 372 -13.38 -1.58 36.81
CA ARG A 372 -14.03 -0.72 37.80
C ARG A 372 -13.96 0.73 37.34
N LEU A 373 -12.77 1.19 36.93
CA LEU A 373 -12.58 2.52 36.36
C LEU A 373 -13.38 2.70 35.08
N PHE A 374 -13.35 1.71 34.17
CA PHE A 374 -14.11 1.74 32.93
C PHE A 374 -15.62 1.91 33.18
N ARG A 375 -16.20 1.11 34.09
CA ARG A 375 -17.62 1.21 34.47
C ARG A 375 -17.96 2.57 35.07
N SER A 376 -17.11 3.09 35.95
CA SER A 376 -17.27 4.44 36.52
C SER A 376 -17.30 5.51 35.43
N LEU A 377 -16.41 5.40 34.44
CA LEU A 377 -16.29 6.35 33.33
C LEU A 377 -17.48 6.33 32.39
N VAL A 378 -18.00 5.15 32.01
CA VAL A 378 -19.12 5.05 31.04
C VAL A 378 -20.49 5.27 31.68
N ASN A 379 -20.61 5.16 33.01
CA ASN A 379 -21.87 5.36 33.75
C ASN A 379 -21.98 6.76 34.39
N ASN A 380 -21.04 7.68 34.12
CA ASN A 380 -21.11 9.03 34.65
C ASN A 380 -22.12 9.89 33.85
N ASN A 381 -23.30 10.13 34.44
CA ASN A 381 -24.37 10.91 33.81
C ASN A 381 -24.08 12.42 33.73
N GLU A 382 -23.26 12.96 34.63
CA GLU A 382 -22.87 14.39 34.61
C GLU A 382 -21.79 14.67 33.54
N ARG A 383 -20.96 13.68 33.25
CA ARG A 383 -19.86 13.76 32.27
C ARG A 383 -19.90 12.54 31.33
N PRO A 384 -20.89 12.48 30.42
CA PRO A 384 -21.10 11.32 29.59
C PRO A 384 -19.92 11.06 28.66
N VAL A 385 -19.46 9.79 28.64
CA VAL A 385 -18.42 9.31 27.73
C VAL A 385 -18.96 8.21 26.84
N GLN A 386 -18.62 8.29 25.56
CA GLN A 386 -18.99 7.33 24.53
C GLN A 386 -17.73 6.80 23.85
N ILE A 387 -17.73 5.52 23.47
CA ILE A 387 -16.56 4.89 22.87
C ILE A 387 -16.96 4.21 21.57
N ILE A 388 -16.14 4.41 20.53
CA ILE A 388 -16.24 3.75 19.22
C ILE A 388 -14.97 2.91 19.04
N TRP A 389 -15.15 1.60 18.90
CA TRP A 389 -14.11 0.71 18.38
C TRP A 389 -14.39 0.39 16.92
N ALA A 390 -13.38 0.53 16.08
CA ALA A 390 -13.45 0.22 14.66
C ALA A 390 -12.16 -0.44 14.19
N GLY A 391 -12.28 -1.48 13.38
CA GLY A 391 -11.12 -2.21 12.91
C GLY A 391 -11.45 -3.57 12.35
N LYS A 392 -10.56 -4.02 11.48
CA LYS A 392 -10.55 -5.37 10.91
C LYS A 392 -9.47 -6.18 11.64
N PRO A 393 -9.73 -7.38 12.17
CA PRO A 393 -8.66 -8.32 12.53
C PRO A 393 -8.00 -8.87 11.26
N TYR A 394 -6.85 -9.52 11.42
CA TYR A 394 -6.36 -10.41 10.36
C TYR A 394 -7.34 -11.60 10.26
N PRO A 395 -7.79 -11.99 9.05
CA PRO A 395 -8.81 -13.01 8.88
C PRO A 395 -8.34 -14.41 9.30
#